data_AF-A0A942DHI6-F1
#
_entry.id   AF-A0A942DHI6-F1
#
_cell.length_a   1.000
_cell.length_b   1.000
_cell.length_c   1.000
_cell.angle_alpha   90.00
_cell.angle_beta   90.00
_cell.angle_gamma   90.00
#
_symmetry.space_group_name_H-M   'P 1'
#
loop_
_entity.id
_entity.type
_entity.pdbx_description
1 polymer ?
#
loop_
_entity_poly.entity_id
_entity_poly.type
_entity_poly.pdbx_seq_one_letter_code
_entity_poly.pdbx_strand_id
1 'polypeptide(L)'
;MTRPAIAIPLDKQSRPMKQLVEIDFHEVWAPNSQLPERGVLAVFVSQDIDKCQAKDKNCFQVVWLVDSSQTPNVVTNATTQNKVHADGSIETGVEGCSLLGNEHPKLNEAKAVCAFSANGITYNEARARDDCYSHLVSQAPNWRLLLRLLKNSTDYLLLIHEDDFAETRLERAWLVRLKRE
;
A
#
# COMPACT_ATOMS: atom_id res chain seq x y z
N MET A 1 -8.29 -18.06 18.12
CA MET A 1 -8.70 -16.64 18.21
C MET A 1 -9.46 -16.31 16.94
N THR A 2 -10.68 -15.79 17.03
CA THR A 2 -11.47 -15.36 15.87
C THR A 2 -10.93 -14.02 15.38
N ARG A 3 -10.40 -14.00 14.16
CA ARG A 3 -9.88 -12.80 13.49
C ARG A 3 -10.98 -11.74 13.41
N PRO A 4 -10.69 -10.46 13.71
CA PRO A 4 -11.69 -9.40 13.56
C PRO A 4 -12.14 -9.33 12.09
N ALA A 5 -13.45 -9.38 11.86
CA ALA A 5 -13.99 -9.31 10.51
C ALA A 5 -13.82 -7.89 9.97
N ILE A 6 -13.07 -7.74 8.87
CA ILE A 6 -12.94 -6.47 8.16
C ILE A 6 -14.26 -6.18 7.44
N ALA A 7 -14.91 -5.07 7.79
CA ALA A 7 -16.11 -4.63 7.08
C ALA A 7 -15.73 -4.25 5.64
N ILE A 8 -16.45 -4.81 4.66
CA ILE A 8 -16.22 -4.51 3.25
C ILE A 8 -16.69 -3.08 2.97
N PRO A 9 -15.81 -2.17 2.53
CA PRO A 9 -16.18 -0.80 2.23
C PRO A 9 -17.06 -0.71 0.98
N LEU A 10 -17.83 0.37 0.86
CA LEU A 10 -18.68 0.65 -0.30
C LEU A 10 -18.01 1.67 -1.23
N ASP A 11 -18.19 1.52 -2.53
CA ASP A 11 -17.75 2.50 -3.54
C ASP A 11 -18.70 3.70 -3.68
N LYS A 12 -18.38 4.64 -4.58
CA LYS A 12 -19.21 5.82 -4.87
C LYS A 12 -20.65 5.50 -5.27
N GLN A 13 -20.91 4.31 -5.81
CA GLN A 13 -22.24 3.84 -6.18
C GLN A 13 -22.90 3.02 -5.06
N SER A 14 -22.35 3.07 -3.84
CA SER A 14 -22.82 2.29 -2.68
C SER A 14 -22.77 0.78 -2.88
N ARG A 15 -21.89 0.30 -3.78
CA ARG A 15 -21.70 -1.14 -4.00
C ARG A 15 -20.51 -1.64 -3.19
N PRO A 16 -20.52 -2.90 -2.72
CA PRO A 16 -19.37 -3.50 -2.06
C PRO A 16 -18.12 -3.45 -2.96
N MET A 17 -17.01 -2.96 -2.41
CA MET A 17 -15.71 -3.01 -3.06
C MET A 17 -15.18 -4.45 -3.09
N LYS A 18 -14.27 -4.73 -4.04
CA LYS A 18 -13.57 -6.00 -4.15
C LYS A 18 -12.30 -5.96 -3.31
N GLN A 19 -12.08 -6.97 -2.47
CA GLN A 19 -10.82 -7.12 -1.75
C GLN A 19 -9.70 -7.47 -2.75
N LEU A 20 -8.65 -6.66 -2.73
CA LEU A 20 -7.49 -6.80 -3.59
C LEU A 20 -6.42 -7.67 -2.90
N VAL A 21 -6.13 -7.36 -1.65
CA VAL A 21 -5.16 -8.08 -0.80
C VAL A 21 -5.49 -7.83 0.67
N GLU A 22 -5.15 -8.79 1.52
CA GLU A 22 -5.15 -8.67 2.98
C GLU A 22 -3.88 -9.32 3.52
N ILE A 23 -3.22 -8.64 4.46
CA ILE A 23 -1.94 -9.05 5.02
C ILE A 23 -2.06 -9.01 6.54
N ASP A 24 -1.79 -10.16 7.16
CA ASP A 24 -1.50 -10.22 8.59
C ASP A 24 -0.03 -9.91 8.83
N PHE A 25 0.26 -8.80 9.50
CA PHE A 25 1.65 -8.49 9.82
C PHE A 25 2.27 -9.51 10.78
N HIS A 26 1.48 -10.18 11.62
CA HIS A 26 2.00 -11.24 12.48
C HIS A 26 2.56 -12.43 11.68
N GLU A 27 2.01 -12.70 10.49
CA GLU A 27 2.44 -13.83 9.65
C GLU A 27 3.65 -13.49 8.78
N VAL A 28 3.79 -12.24 8.38
CA VAL A 28 4.84 -11.78 7.45
C VAL A 28 6.00 -11.05 8.14
N TRP A 29 5.86 -10.74 9.42
CA TRP A 29 6.88 -9.98 10.15
C TRP A 29 8.22 -10.72 10.17
N ALA A 30 9.29 -9.94 9.97
CA ALA A 30 10.66 -10.41 10.05
C ALA A 30 11.44 -9.58 11.08
N PRO A 31 12.31 -10.21 11.90
CA PRO A 31 13.22 -9.50 12.77
C PRO A 31 14.05 -8.48 11.98
N ASN A 32 14.15 -7.25 12.48
CA ASN A 32 14.78 -6.09 11.83
C ASN A 32 14.05 -5.51 10.60
N SER A 33 12.83 -5.97 10.28
CA SER A 33 12.00 -5.26 9.31
C SER A 33 11.49 -3.94 9.90
N GLN A 34 11.27 -2.94 9.03
CA GLN A 34 10.62 -1.68 9.43
C GLN A 34 9.09 -1.81 9.49
N LEU A 35 8.54 -3.00 9.23
CA LEU A 35 7.11 -3.24 9.24
C LEU A 35 6.57 -3.33 10.67
N PRO A 36 5.29 -3.02 10.88
CA PRO A 36 4.61 -3.33 12.13
C PRO A 36 4.75 -4.81 12.49
N GLU A 37 4.91 -5.12 13.78
CA GLU A 37 4.95 -6.50 14.27
C GLU A 37 3.59 -7.19 14.19
N ARG A 38 2.50 -6.40 14.25
CA ARG A 38 1.12 -6.87 14.32
C ARG A 38 0.17 -5.91 13.63
N GLY A 39 -1.03 -6.41 13.34
CA GLY A 39 -2.13 -5.70 12.71
C GLY A 39 -2.43 -6.25 11.32
N VAL A 40 -3.60 -5.89 10.81
CA VAL A 40 -4.08 -6.38 9.52
C VAL A 40 -4.29 -5.21 8.57
N LEU A 41 -3.61 -5.27 7.42
CA LEU A 41 -3.78 -4.33 6.32
C LEU A 41 -4.62 -4.99 5.23
N ALA A 42 -5.74 -4.37 4.87
CA ALA A 42 -6.55 -4.79 3.74
C ALA A 42 -6.72 -3.65 2.74
N VAL A 43 -6.61 -3.98 1.46
CA VAL A 43 -6.82 -3.05 0.35
C VAL A 43 -8.03 -3.51 -0.43
N PHE A 44 -8.96 -2.59 -0.66
CA PHE A 44 -10.17 -2.80 -1.43
C PHE A 44 -10.17 -1.86 -2.64
N VAL A 45 -10.78 -2.30 -3.74
CA VAL A 45 -10.95 -1.49 -4.96
C VAL A 45 -12.40 -1.53 -5.43
N SER A 46 -12.88 -0.43 -6.01
CA SER A 46 -14.20 -0.38 -6.64
C SER A 46 -14.31 -1.43 -7.73
N GLN A 47 -15.54 -1.89 -7.96
CA GLN A 47 -15.83 -2.82 -9.06
C GLN A 47 -15.54 -2.21 -10.44
N ASP A 48 -15.59 -0.88 -10.54
CA ASP A 48 -15.31 -0.10 -11.75
C ASP A 48 -13.93 0.57 -11.69
N ILE A 49 -12.96 0.00 -10.96
CA ILE A 49 -11.59 0.55 -10.84
C ILE A 49 -10.96 0.87 -12.20
N ASP A 50 -11.31 0.14 -13.26
CA ASP A 50 -10.86 0.38 -14.63
C ASP A 50 -11.25 1.73 -15.21
N LYS A 51 -12.39 2.28 -14.77
CA LYS A 51 -12.91 3.60 -15.19
C LYS A 51 -12.39 4.73 -14.31
N CYS A 52 -11.75 4.40 -13.19
CA CYS A 52 -11.23 5.37 -12.25
C CYS A 52 -9.86 5.90 -12.68
N GLN A 53 -9.64 7.19 -12.45
CA GLN A 53 -8.29 7.74 -12.51
C GLN A 53 -7.44 7.13 -11.38
N ALA A 54 -6.15 6.95 -11.61
CA ALA A 54 -5.22 6.35 -10.64
C ALA A 54 -5.16 7.10 -9.28
N LYS A 55 -5.68 8.33 -9.22
CA LYS A 55 -5.72 9.18 -8.01
C LYS A 55 -7.04 9.16 -7.24
N ASP A 56 -8.05 8.42 -7.68
CA ASP A 56 -9.37 8.52 -7.06
C ASP A 56 -9.43 7.69 -5.77
N LYS A 57 -9.24 8.35 -4.61
CA LYS A 57 -9.44 7.74 -3.27
C LYS A 57 -10.85 7.18 -3.07
N ASN A 58 -11.80 7.48 -3.95
CA ASN A 58 -13.12 6.87 -3.86
C ASN A 58 -13.24 5.55 -4.63
N CYS A 59 -12.19 5.18 -5.38
CA CYS A 59 -12.11 3.93 -6.12
C CYS A 59 -11.25 2.87 -5.42
N PHE A 60 -10.64 3.20 -4.29
CA PHE A 60 -9.97 2.22 -3.45
C PHE A 60 -10.14 2.63 -1.99
N GLN A 61 -10.00 1.66 -1.08
CA GLN A 61 -9.99 1.92 0.35
C GLN A 61 -8.87 1.09 0.96
N VAL A 62 -8.08 1.72 1.81
CA VAL A 62 -7.09 1.04 2.65
C VAL A 62 -7.68 0.96 4.05
N VAL A 63 -7.71 -0.23 4.61
CA VAL A 63 -8.17 -0.49 5.98
C VAL A 63 -6.98 -1.01 6.77
N TRP A 64 -6.70 -0.34 7.89
CA TRP A 64 -5.70 -0.75 8.84
C TRP A 64 -6.38 -1.06 10.17
N LEU A 65 -6.27 -2.31 10.60
CA LEU A 65 -6.75 -2.76 11.91
C LEU A 65 -5.57 -3.01 12.82
N VAL A 66 -5.41 -2.16 13.83
CA VAL A 66 -4.47 -2.40 14.92
C VAL A 66 -5.05 -3.48 15.81
N ASP A 67 -4.25 -4.51 16.11
CA ASP A 67 -4.66 -5.55 17.06
C ASP A 67 -4.76 -4.93 18.46
N SER A 68 -5.99 -4.69 18.93
CA SER A 68 -6.24 -4.10 20.24
C SER A 68 -6.04 -5.08 21.40
N SER A 69 -5.59 -6.30 21.12
CA SER A 69 -5.33 -7.35 22.11
C SER A 69 -4.02 -7.11 22.84
N GLN A 70 -4.02 -6.22 23.83
CA GLN A 70 -2.97 -6.18 24.85
C GLN A 70 -2.99 -7.47 25.67
N THR A 71 -2.19 -8.46 25.30
CA THR A 71 -1.62 -9.39 26.27
C THR A 71 -0.13 -9.57 25.96
N PRO A 72 0.77 -9.21 26.89
CA PRO A 72 2.17 -9.58 26.77
C PRO A 72 2.22 -11.06 27.14
N ASN A 73 2.45 -11.96 26.19
CA ASN A 73 2.95 -13.27 26.58
C ASN A 73 3.64 -14.01 25.45
N VAL A 74 4.90 -14.34 25.77
CA VAL A 74 5.65 -15.54 25.43
C VAL A 74 6.01 -15.70 23.96
N VAL A 75 7.27 -15.36 23.71
CA VAL A 75 8.17 -15.89 22.67
C VAL A 75 7.74 -17.31 22.27
N THR A 76 7.18 -17.44 21.08
CA THR A 76 7.14 -18.71 20.38
C THR A 76 7.69 -18.49 18.99
N ASN A 77 8.89 -19.03 18.77
CA ASN A 77 9.57 -19.09 17.49
C ASN A 77 8.70 -19.89 16.51
N ALA A 78 7.81 -19.21 15.79
CA ALA A 78 7.22 -19.74 14.56
C ALA A 78 8.03 -19.17 13.40
N THR A 79 9.11 -19.86 13.06
CA THR A 79 9.97 -19.56 11.92
C THR A 79 9.23 -19.92 10.63
N THR A 80 8.24 -19.14 10.24
CA THR A 80 7.90 -19.03 8.82
C THR A 80 9.04 -18.20 8.23
N GLN A 81 9.98 -18.83 7.53
CA GLN A 81 11.06 -18.13 6.84
C GLN A 81 10.45 -17.34 5.67
N ASN A 82 9.81 -16.22 5.96
CA ASN A 82 9.49 -15.23 4.94
C ASN A 82 10.81 -14.84 4.30
N LYS A 83 10.92 -15.03 2.98
CA LYS A 83 12.14 -14.71 2.25
C LYS A 83 12.25 -13.19 2.17
N VAL A 84 13.11 -12.65 3.02
CA VAL A 84 13.61 -11.30 2.88
C VAL A 84 14.64 -11.33 1.75
N HIS A 85 14.37 -10.61 0.67
CA HIS A 85 15.31 -10.45 -0.44
C HIS A 85 16.42 -9.46 -0.08
N ALA A 86 17.50 -9.48 -0.86
CA ALA A 86 18.65 -8.59 -0.64
C ALA A 86 18.30 -7.10 -0.74
N ASP A 87 17.22 -6.76 -1.44
CA ASP A 87 16.68 -5.40 -1.58
C ASP A 87 15.76 -4.98 -0.41
N GLY A 88 15.58 -5.87 0.58
CA GLY A 88 14.71 -5.66 1.74
C GLY A 88 13.23 -5.92 1.48
N SER A 89 12.85 -6.39 0.28
CA SER A 89 11.48 -6.83 0.01
C SER A 89 11.18 -8.18 0.67
N ILE A 90 9.92 -8.38 1.03
CA ILE A 90 9.41 -9.55 1.73
C ILE A 90 8.34 -10.18 0.84
N GLU A 91 8.58 -11.42 0.40
CA GLU A 91 7.54 -12.20 -0.27
C GLU A 91 6.43 -12.55 0.71
N THR A 92 5.19 -12.29 0.32
CA THR A 92 4.01 -12.70 1.08
C THR A 92 3.50 -14.05 0.59
N GLY A 93 2.63 -14.69 1.37
CA GLY A 93 1.89 -15.88 0.90
C GLY A 93 0.86 -15.60 -0.21
N VAL A 94 0.67 -14.33 -0.60
CA VAL A 94 -0.25 -13.93 -1.67
C VAL A 94 0.50 -13.85 -3.01
N GLU A 95 -0.01 -14.55 -4.02
CA GLU A 95 0.60 -14.60 -5.35
C GLU A 95 0.81 -13.20 -5.94
N GLY A 96 2.04 -12.94 -6.41
CA GLY A 96 2.41 -11.66 -7.03
C GLY A 96 2.45 -10.48 -6.04
N CYS A 97 2.40 -10.74 -4.73
CA CYS A 97 2.43 -9.72 -3.69
C CYS A 97 3.75 -9.72 -2.92
N SER A 98 4.42 -8.57 -2.91
CA SER A 98 5.62 -8.31 -2.12
C SER A 98 5.43 -7.07 -1.24
N LEU A 99 5.96 -7.13 -0.03
CA LEU A 99 6.01 -6.02 0.92
C LEU A 99 7.39 -5.40 0.92
N LEU A 100 7.44 -4.09 1.06
CA LEU A 100 8.70 -3.33 0.98
C LEU A 100 9.45 -3.60 -0.35
N GLY A 101 10.48 -2.81 -0.60
CA GLY A 101 11.27 -2.88 -1.81
C GLY A 101 11.23 -1.57 -2.60
N ASN A 102 12.22 -1.42 -3.48
CA ASN A 102 12.41 -0.21 -4.28
C ASN A 102 12.46 -0.51 -5.78
N GLU A 103 12.21 -1.75 -6.18
CA GLU A 103 12.36 -2.21 -7.55
C GLU A 103 11.02 -2.18 -8.29
N HIS A 104 10.75 -1.05 -8.96
CA HIS A 104 9.76 -0.97 -10.04
C HIS A 104 10.20 0.10 -11.05
N PRO A 105 10.17 -0.18 -12.38
CA PRO A 105 10.66 0.77 -13.39
C PRO A 105 9.92 2.11 -13.37
N LYS A 106 8.66 2.10 -12.94
CA LYS A 106 7.80 3.30 -12.80
C LYS A 106 7.60 3.74 -11.33
N LEU A 107 8.48 3.34 -10.40
CA LEU A 107 8.33 3.72 -8.98
C LEU A 107 8.36 5.23 -8.78
N ASN A 108 9.30 5.93 -9.43
CA ASN A 108 9.43 7.39 -9.31
C ASN A 108 8.19 8.12 -9.83
N GLU A 109 7.59 7.61 -10.92
CA GLU A 109 6.32 8.11 -11.43
C GLU A 109 5.21 7.91 -10.40
N ALA A 110 5.09 6.71 -9.81
CA ALA A 110 4.08 6.42 -8.80
C ALA A 110 4.22 7.29 -7.54
N LYS A 111 5.46 7.53 -7.07
CA LYS A 111 5.77 8.46 -5.98
C LYS A 111 5.30 9.88 -6.31
N ALA A 112 5.59 10.36 -7.53
CA ALA A 112 5.12 11.67 -7.98
C ALA A 112 3.58 11.73 -8.06
N VAL A 113 2.92 10.68 -8.57
CA VAL A 113 1.46 10.57 -8.58
C VAL A 113 0.90 10.73 -7.16
N CYS A 114 1.48 10.07 -6.16
CA CYS A 114 1.05 10.20 -4.77
C CYS A 114 1.25 11.62 -4.22
N ALA A 115 2.43 12.23 -4.43
CA ALA A 115 2.70 13.59 -3.95
C ALA A 115 1.73 14.63 -4.54
N PHE A 116 1.44 14.52 -5.84
CA PHE A 116 0.44 15.38 -6.48
C PHE A 116 -0.97 15.11 -5.96
N SER A 117 -1.36 13.84 -5.85
CA SER A 117 -2.73 13.46 -5.49
C SER A 117 -3.07 13.77 -4.04
N ALA A 118 -2.11 13.62 -3.12
CA ALA A 118 -2.24 14.00 -1.72
C ALA A 118 -2.49 15.50 -1.53
N ASN A 119 -2.02 16.31 -2.48
CA ASN A 119 -2.25 17.77 -2.53
C ASN A 119 -3.45 18.16 -3.42
N GLY A 120 -4.27 17.20 -3.85
CA GLY A 120 -5.47 17.45 -4.66
C GLY A 120 -5.22 17.75 -6.13
N ILE A 121 -3.99 17.56 -6.62
CA ILE A 121 -3.58 17.91 -7.99
C ILE A 121 -3.45 16.64 -8.83
N THR A 122 -3.96 16.67 -10.07
CA THR A 122 -3.73 15.56 -11.02
C THR A 122 -2.27 15.57 -11.49
N TYR A 123 -1.58 14.46 -11.33
CA TYR A 123 -0.28 14.25 -11.97
C TYR A 123 -0.43 14.16 -13.49
N ASN A 124 0.48 14.81 -14.20
CA ASN A 124 0.84 14.53 -15.58
C ASN A 124 2.26 15.04 -15.81
N GLU A 125 2.92 14.58 -16.87
CA GLU A 125 4.32 14.93 -17.14
C GLU A 125 4.55 16.42 -17.38
N ALA A 126 3.58 17.14 -17.95
CA ALA A 126 3.72 18.57 -18.18
C ALA A 126 3.78 19.34 -16.85
N ARG A 127 2.92 19.00 -15.91
CA ARG A 127 2.92 19.56 -14.55
C ARG A 127 4.15 19.15 -13.75
N ALA A 128 4.65 17.94 -13.93
CA ALA A 128 5.88 17.50 -13.28
C ALA A 128 7.12 18.29 -13.74
N ARG A 129 7.05 18.97 -14.90
CA ARG A 129 8.11 19.81 -15.46
C ARG A 129 7.88 21.32 -15.24
N ASP A 130 6.76 21.70 -14.65
CA ASP A 130 6.40 23.09 -14.40
C ASP A 130 6.92 23.52 -13.02
N ASP A 131 7.65 24.64 -12.98
CA ASP A 131 8.24 25.20 -11.77
C ASP A 131 7.21 25.46 -10.67
N CYS A 132 5.96 25.74 -11.03
CA CYS A 132 4.90 25.97 -10.03
C CYS A 132 4.61 24.72 -9.19
N TYR A 133 4.91 23.52 -9.68
CA TYR A 133 4.74 22.25 -8.97
C TYR A 133 6.05 21.62 -8.49
N SER A 134 7.18 22.33 -8.61
CA SER A 134 8.51 21.86 -8.16
C SER A 134 8.51 21.35 -6.71
N HIS A 135 7.75 22.01 -5.83
CA HIS A 135 7.57 21.62 -4.43
C HIS A 135 6.89 20.24 -4.25
N LEU A 136 6.05 19.79 -5.19
CA LEU A 136 5.43 18.46 -5.14
C LEU A 136 6.41 17.39 -5.64
N VAL A 137 7.18 17.72 -6.66
CA VAL A 137 8.23 16.83 -7.20
C VAL A 137 9.31 16.60 -6.15
N SER A 138 9.70 17.64 -5.40
CA SER A 138 10.68 17.51 -4.31
C SER A 138 10.15 16.72 -3.10
N GLN A 139 8.83 16.62 -2.92
CA GLN A 139 8.20 15.78 -1.89
C GLN A 139 8.02 14.32 -2.32
N ALA A 140 8.04 14.01 -3.62
CA ALA A 140 7.85 12.66 -4.12
C ALA A 140 8.78 11.61 -3.47
N PRO A 141 10.08 11.88 -3.22
CA PRO A 141 10.97 10.94 -2.53
C PRO A 141 10.48 10.49 -1.14
N ASN A 142 9.68 11.31 -0.44
CA ASN A 142 9.12 11.01 0.89
C ASN A 142 7.97 9.98 0.83
N TRP A 143 7.63 9.48 -0.35
CA TRP A 143 6.71 8.37 -0.51
C TRP A 143 7.50 7.08 -0.66
N ARG A 144 7.18 6.07 0.15
CA ARG A 144 7.78 4.74 0.04
C ARG A 144 6.79 3.73 -0.50
N LEU A 145 7.31 2.73 -1.20
CA LEU A 145 6.54 1.56 -1.57
C LEU A 145 6.36 0.67 -0.34
N LEU A 146 5.10 0.49 0.07
CA LEU A 146 4.73 -0.41 1.16
C LEU A 146 4.43 -1.81 0.62
N LEU A 147 3.66 -1.88 -0.47
CA LEU A 147 3.19 -3.12 -1.06
C LEU A 147 3.16 -3.01 -2.58
N ARG A 148 3.60 -4.06 -3.26
CA ARG A 148 3.40 -4.27 -4.69
C ARG A 148 2.57 -5.52 -4.89
N LEU A 149 1.54 -5.42 -5.72
CA LEU A 149 0.73 -6.56 -6.14
C LEU A 149 0.60 -6.57 -7.67
N LEU A 150 0.95 -7.69 -8.30
CA LEU A 150 0.69 -7.94 -9.70
C LEU A 150 -0.60 -8.76 -9.86
N LYS A 151 -1.60 -8.21 -10.55
CA LYS A 151 -2.86 -8.92 -10.83
C LYS A 151 -3.40 -8.54 -12.20
N ASN A 152 -3.72 -9.53 -13.03
CA ASN A 152 -4.29 -9.34 -14.38
C ASN A 152 -3.49 -8.33 -15.22
N SER A 153 -2.17 -8.51 -15.32
CA SER A 153 -1.25 -7.61 -16.05
C SER A 153 -1.25 -6.15 -15.58
N THR A 154 -1.72 -5.91 -14.35
CA THR A 154 -1.72 -4.60 -13.71
C THR A 154 -0.87 -4.65 -12.45
N ASP A 155 0.11 -3.76 -12.35
CA ASP A 155 0.85 -3.53 -11.11
C ASP A 155 0.06 -2.54 -10.25
N TYR A 156 -0.24 -2.96 -9.02
CA TYR A 156 -0.82 -2.16 -7.96
C TYR A 156 0.28 -1.83 -6.96
N LEU A 157 0.60 -0.55 -6.83
CA LEU A 157 1.61 -0.06 -5.91
C LEU A 157 0.90 0.68 -4.79
N LEU A 158 1.00 0.18 -3.57
CA LEU A 158 0.55 0.87 -2.38
C LEU A 158 1.72 1.67 -1.82
N LEU A 159 1.61 2.99 -1.86
CA LEU A 159 2.63 3.91 -1.35
C LEU A 159 2.14 4.61 -0.10
N ILE A 160 3.05 4.90 0.82
CA ILE A 160 2.76 5.62 2.06
C ILE A 160 3.80 6.71 2.27
N HIS A 161 3.38 7.84 2.82
CA HIS A 161 4.29 8.91 3.20
C HIS A 161 5.14 8.47 4.40
N GLU A 162 6.42 8.83 4.45
CA GLU A 162 7.31 8.40 5.54
C GLU A 162 6.79 8.80 6.93
N ASP A 163 6.20 10.00 7.08
CA ASP A 163 5.62 10.44 8.36
C ASP A 163 4.45 9.54 8.80
N ASP A 164 3.55 9.19 7.88
CA ASP A 164 2.42 8.30 8.18
C ASP A 164 2.91 6.87 8.45
N PHE A 165 3.99 6.45 7.80
CA PHE A 165 4.62 5.14 8.06
C PHE A 165 5.26 5.08 9.44
N ALA A 166 5.98 6.12 9.85
CA ALA A 166 6.58 6.24 11.18
C ALA A 166 5.53 6.23 12.29
N GLU A 167 4.35 6.81 12.04
CA GLU A 167 3.21 6.78 12.97
C GLU A 167 2.35 5.51 12.85
N THR A 168 2.71 4.55 11.99
CA THR A 168 1.94 3.32 11.71
C THR A 168 0.49 3.56 11.23
N ARG A 169 0.26 4.64 10.50
CA ARG A 169 -1.05 5.07 9.97
C ARG A 169 -1.28 4.56 8.57
N LEU A 170 -1.25 3.23 8.43
CA LEU A 170 -1.25 2.58 7.12
C LEU A 170 -2.53 2.83 6.32
N GLU A 171 -3.65 3.18 6.97
CA GLU A 171 -4.90 3.59 6.32
C GLU A 171 -4.77 4.84 5.44
N ARG A 172 -3.70 5.63 5.63
CA ARG A 172 -3.44 6.85 4.84
C ARG A 172 -2.73 6.59 3.52
N ALA A 173 -2.27 5.36 3.30
CA ALA A 173 -1.59 4.96 2.08
C ALA A 173 -2.45 5.21 0.82
N TRP A 174 -1.75 5.26 -0.32
CA TRP A 174 -2.29 5.55 -1.63
C TRP A 174 -2.03 4.39 -2.58
N LEU A 175 -3.07 3.97 -3.30
CA LEU A 175 -2.96 2.93 -4.32
C LEU A 175 -2.75 3.58 -5.69
N VAL A 176 -1.62 3.30 -6.32
CA VAL A 176 -1.33 3.67 -7.71
C VAL A 176 -1.44 2.43 -8.58
N ARG A 177 -2.10 2.57 -9.72
CA ARG A 177 -2.36 1.48 -10.65
C ARG A 177 -1.66 1.73 -11.97
N LEU A 178 -0.82 0.79 -12.38
CA LEU A 178 -0.04 0.86 -13.61
C LEU A 178 -0.34 -0.36 -14.46
N LYS A 179 -0.90 -0.13 -15.67
CA LYS A 179 -1.09 -1.22 -16.64
C LYS A 179 0.26 -1.54 -17.27
N ARG A 180 0.59 -2.83 -17.39
CA ARG A 180 1.69 -3.26 -18.27
C ARG A 180 1.23 -3.11 -19.71
N GLU A 181 2.06 -2.47 -20.52
CA GLU A 181 1.91 -2.38 -21.97
C GLU A 181 2.21 -3.72 -22.63
#